data_AF-A0A538MQ29-F1
#
_entry.id   AF-A0A538MQ29-F1
#
_cell.length_a   1.000
_cell.length_b   1.000
_cell.length_c   1.000
_cell.angle_alpha   90.00
_cell.angle_beta   90.00
_cell.angle_gamma   90.00
#
_symmetry.space_group_name_H-M   'P 1'
#
loop_
_entity.id
_entity.type
_entity.pdbx_description
1 polymer ?
#
loop_
_entity_poly.entity_id
_entity_poly.type
_entity_poly.pdbx_seq_one_letter_code
_entity_poly.pdbx_strand_id
1 'polypeptide(L)'
;MGEAARRRRAAARGSGPHPATRTPNADTDPREAALAAVTRLVRLNPPGRVSLAGAYALGYGALGMAQHDEDGPDWFHDLDPLDTLFLGTAFPYEFHDGYEFGNGRTAWLRLLRTTGHWRGIERFVAEVVAASEQHQMPVDEGELMLLVAGRLEDAGLDQRKLPAALLPRTALADARFVHGPDPDQALPTPPADAAAQVARLWAGTDVDLPHDGTPADALREGLHLLGRTGMDVRADAALLLIALYLTLVAADNDPLDEAPQRAEAWALGVPEDSPLVPVLDVLLLAHQRGLDVDTTLAHLCALPGFTVPAPAGDRRFTSNPGGALTDLAFELGFRQVDTRDAKVLRMDADAAVMLRAQTAAFEEKFGRPPGPHDPVFFDPDAEQPRPMPLAGLERTTTAMLHAASICGAWIYASQHTDGLLPRPDGSFNTDADAREWHDAVDRYLRTHPGETVDEAVELGKLRAMLAMISLDMAASNPEYGTSLARQLSSGDPLTPGSDAEVLEDFLQVAAATITERFRDPATVQTAAELARTWSGAAMAQRVRDACAGDRHDVDVDILFAFAAARLATNT
;
A
#
# COMPACT_ATOMS: atom_id res chain seq x y z
N MET A 1 -46.50 -46.89 -0.89
CA MET A 1 -46.17 -46.73 0.55
C MET A 1 -44.79 -47.30 0.80
N GLY A 2 -43.78 -46.48 1.11
CA GLY A 2 -42.48 -47.01 1.52
C GLY A 2 -41.28 -46.07 1.44
N GLU A 3 -41.36 -44.92 0.78
CA GLU A 3 -40.20 -44.02 0.61
C GLU A 3 -40.18 -42.87 1.63
N ALA A 4 -41.36 -42.41 2.07
CA ALA A 4 -41.48 -41.37 3.08
C ALA A 4 -41.17 -41.83 4.52
N ALA A 5 -41.20 -43.15 4.80
CA ALA A 5 -40.94 -43.70 6.13
C ALA A 5 -39.43 -43.90 6.44
N ARG A 6 -38.58 -43.94 5.41
CA ARG A 6 -37.12 -44.12 5.58
C ARG A 6 -36.38 -42.82 5.90
N ARG A 7 -36.92 -41.66 5.47
CA ARG A 7 -36.34 -40.33 5.74
C ARG A 7 -36.53 -39.83 7.18
N ARG A 8 -37.53 -40.31 7.92
CA ARG A 8 -37.75 -39.88 9.33
C ARG A 8 -36.94 -40.63 10.38
N ARG A 9 -36.27 -41.74 10.04
CA ARG A 9 -35.44 -42.51 10.98
C ARG A 9 -33.93 -42.20 10.92
N ALA A 10 -33.48 -41.42 9.94
CA ALA A 10 -32.09 -40.94 9.86
C ALA A 10 -31.87 -39.61 10.61
N ALA A 11 -32.95 -38.89 10.96
CA ALA A 11 -32.87 -37.58 11.61
C ALA A 11 -32.87 -37.63 13.17
N ALA A 12 -32.79 -38.81 13.78
CA ALA A 12 -33.04 -38.96 15.24
C ALA A 12 -31.96 -39.77 16.01
N ARG A 13 -30.77 -39.97 15.45
CA ARG A 13 -29.67 -40.64 16.18
C ARG A 13 -28.32 -40.02 15.88
N GLY A 14 -27.75 -39.33 16.87
CA GLY A 14 -26.32 -39.07 16.92
C GLY A 14 -25.88 -37.62 17.08
N SER A 15 -26.63 -36.77 17.79
CA SER A 15 -26.02 -35.62 18.46
C SER A 15 -25.06 -36.15 19.54
N GLY A 16 -23.82 -36.41 19.16
CA GLY A 16 -22.71 -36.44 20.10
C GLY A 16 -22.54 -35.05 20.72
N PRO A 17 -22.00 -34.94 21.94
CA PRO A 17 -21.84 -33.65 22.59
C PRO A 17 -20.98 -32.76 21.68
N HIS A 18 -21.54 -31.61 21.31
CA HIS A 18 -20.77 -30.50 20.76
C HIS A 18 -19.54 -30.28 21.64
N PRO A 19 -18.33 -30.07 21.09
CA PRO A 19 -17.26 -29.53 21.89
C PRO A 19 -17.79 -28.19 22.40
N ALA A 20 -17.97 -28.10 23.72
CA ALA A 20 -18.33 -26.87 24.36
C ALA A 20 -17.37 -25.81 23.85
N THR A 21 -17.91 -24.72 23.30
CA THR A 21 -17.21 -23.45 23.21
C THR A 21 -16.64 -23.23 24.60
N ARG A 22 -15.32 -23.40 24.72
CA ARG A 22 -14.62 -23.23 25.98
C ARG A 22 -14.75 -21.74 26.26
N THR A 23 -15.65 -21.38 27.17
CA THR A 23 -15.56 -20.09 27.84
C THR A 23 -14.16 -20.02 28.43
N PRO A 24 -13.35 -19.01 28.10
CA PRO A 24 -12.05 -18.84 28.74
C PRO A 24 -12.32 -18.77 30.24
N ASN A 25 -11.61 -19.58 31.04
CA ASN A 25 -11.52 -19.31 32.47
C ASN A 25 -10.89 -17.92 32.58
N ALA A 26 -11.67 -16.94 33.04
CA ALA A 26 -11.26 -15.53 33.14
C ALA A 26 -10.05 -15.29 34.08
N ASP A 27 -9.56 -16.34 34.74
CA ASP A 27 -8.39 -16.34 35.64
C ASP A 27 -7.10 -16.92 35.02
N THR A 28 -7.11 -17.35 33.75
CA THR A 28 -5.88 -17.89 33.12
C THR A 28 -5.10 -16.76 32.48
N ASP A 29 -3.81 -16.64 32.84
CA ASP A 29 -2.88 -15.71 32.19
C ASP A 29 -2.92 -15.94 30.64
N PRO A 30 -3.23 -14.90 29.84
CA PRO A 30 -3.27 -15.00 28.38
C PRO A 30 -1.99 -15.60 27.79
N ARG A 31 -0.84 -15.32 28.41
CA ARG A 31 0.45 -15.84 27.98
C ARG A 31 0.56 -17.35 28.21
N GLU A 32 0.14 -17.85 29.38
CA GLU A 32 0.13 -19.28 29.67
C GLU A 32 -0.84 -20.03 28.74
N ALA A 33 -2.00 -19.45 28.46
CA ALA A 33 -2.97 -20.01 27.52
C ALA A 33 -2.39 -20.12 26.10
N ALA A 34 -1.70 -19.08 25.65
CA ALA A 34 -1.03 -19.05 24.34
C ALA A 34 0.12 -20.07 24.24
N LEU A 35 0.99 -20.18 25.25
CA LEU A 35 2.03 -21.21 25.32
C LEU A 35 1.46 -22.63 25.25
N ALA A 36 0.35 -22.85 25.97
CA ALA A 36 -0.35 -24.12 25.91
C ALA A 36 -0.95 -24.38 24.51
N ALA A 37 -1.41 -23.35 23.81
CA ALA A 37 -1.89 -23.45 22.43
C ALA A 37 -0.76 -23.80 21.46
N VAL A 38 0.39 -23.10 21.51
CA VAL A 38 1.58 -23.42 20.72
C VAL A 38 1.96 -24.90 20.89
N THR A 39 2.05 -25.37 22.15
CA THR A 39 2.38 -26.76 22.46
C THR A 39 1.40 -27.76 21.82
N ARG A 40 0.09 -27.47 21.87
CA ARG A 40 -0.94 -28.31 21.24
C ARG A 40 -0.83 -28.29 19.73
N LEU A 41 -0.70 -27.10 19.14
CA LEU A 41 -0.63 -26.88 17.70
C LEU A 41 0.57 -27.60 17.10
N VAL A 42 1.77 -27.45 17.68
CA VAL A 42 2.98 -28.16 17.24
C VAL A 42 2.77 -29.68 17.30
N ARG A 43 2.22 -30.20 18.41
CA ARG A 43 1.99 -31.65 18.57
C ARG A 43 1.00 -32.22 17.53
N LEU A 44 0.00 -31.43 17.13
CA LEU A 44 -1.04 -31.85 16.19
C LEU A 44 -0.69 -31.57 14.71
N ASN A 45 0.44 -30.93 14.46
CA ASN A 45 0.88 -30.49 13.14
C ASN A 45 2.35 -30.88 12.92
N PRO A 46 2.66 -32.17 12.71
CA PRO A 46 4.02 -32.55 12.35
C PRO A 46 4.40 -31.90 11.00
N PRO A 47 5.70 -31.62 10.77
CA PRO A 47 6.19 -31.08 9.49
C PRO A 47 5.65 -31.88 8.29
N GLY A 48 5.23 -31.19 7.24
CA GLY A 48 4.59 -31.81 6.07
C GLY A 48 3.08 -32.10 6.21
N ARG A 49 2.48 -31.91 7.40
CA ARG A 49 1.04 -32.07 7.62
C ARG A 49 0.50 -31.00 8.57
N VAL A 50 0.52 -29.77 8.10
CA VAL A 50 0.23 -28.58 8.90
C VAL A 50 -1.09 -27.92 8.48
N SER A 51 -1.81 -27.36 9.44
CA SER A 51 -2.81 -26.30 9.21
C SER A 51 -2.14 -24.93 9.29
N LEU A 52 -2.87 -23.84 9.03
CA LEU A 52 -2.30 -22.49 9.13
C LEU A 52 -1.88 -22.16 10.57
N ALA A 53 -2.74 -22.40 11.56
CA ALA A 53 -2.38 -22.21 12.97
C ALA A 53 -1.21 -23.11 13.38
N GLY A 54 -1.17 -24.35 12.87
CA GLY A 54 -0.08 -25.29 13.11
C GLY A 54 1.25 -24.84 12.52
N ALA A 55 1.24 -24.35 11.28
CA ALA A 55 2.40 -23.80 10.62
C ALA A 55 2.91 -22.57 11.35
N TYR A 56 2.03 -21.63 11.73
CA TYR A 56 2.42 -20.47 12.53
C TYR A 56 3.12 -20.88 13.84
N ALA A 57 2.56 -21.83 14.58
CA ALA A 57 3.16 -22.33 15.82
C ALA A 57 4.52 -23.01 15.59
N LEU A 58 4.70 -23.75 14.48
CA LEU A 58 5.99 -24.34 14.11
C LEU A 58 7.03 -23.27 13.76
N GLY A 59 6.64 -22.26 12.97
CA GLY A 59 7.52 -21.15 12.62
C GLY A 59 7.94 -20.34 13.83
N TYR A 60 7.00 -20.01 14.72
CA TYR A 60 7.30 -19.34 15.99
C TYR A 60 8.25 -20.17 16.86
N GLY A 61 8.03 -21.48 16.92
CA GLY A 61 8.95 -22.41 17.59
C GLY A 61 10.35 -22.42 16.96
N ALA A 62 10.45 -22.37 15.63
CA ALA A 62 11.73 -22.29 14.92
C ALA A 62 12.49 -21.00 15.23
N LEU A 63 11.79 -19.86 15.28
CA LEU A 63 12.37 -18.59 15.72
C LEU A 63 12.90 -18.67 17.16
N GLY A 64 12.12 -19.23 18.07
CA GLY A 64 12.53 -19.40 19.47
C GLY A 64 13.73 -20.33 19.65
N MET A 65 13.84 -21.41 18.85
CA MET A 65 15.02 -22.28 18.86
C MET A 65 16.26 -21.55 18.34
N ALA A 66 16.14 -20.86 17.20
CA ALA A 66 17.23 -20.10 16.61
C ALA A 66 17.77 -19.00 17.56
N GLN A 67 16.88 -18.32 18.27
CA GLN A 67 17.25 -17.34 19.29
C GLN A 67 17.92 -17.98 20.52
N HIS A 68 17.48 -19.17 20.94
CA HIS A 68 18.05 -19.86 22.09
C HIS A 68 19.45 -20.40 21.83
N ASP A 69 19.67 -20.93 20.63
CA ASP A 69 20.92 -21.56 20.23
C ASP A 69 21.97 -20.54 19.72
N GLU A 70 21.57 -19.27 19.55
CA GLU A 70 22.39 -18.20 18.94
C GLU A 70 22.95 -18.57 17.55
N ASP A 71 22.23 -19.44 16.82
CA ASP A 71 22.68 -20.07 15.56
C ASP A 71 21.66 -19.85 14.41
N GLY A 72 20.83 -18.81 14.53
CA GLY A 72 19.85 -18.42 13.52
C GLY A 72 20.44 -17.54 12.41
N PRO A 73 19.90 -17.57 11.18
CA PRO A 73 20.20 -16.57 10.16
C PRO A 73 19.87 -15.16 10.65
N ASP A 74 20.73 -14.19 10.33
CA ASP A 74 20.58 -12.82 10.82
C ASP A 74 19.16 -12.29 10.53
N TRP A 75 18.63 -12.44 9.32
CA TRP A 75 17.29 -11.95 8.91
C TRP A 75 16.09 -12.52 9.69
N PHE A 76 16.27 -13.47 10.62
CA PHE A 76 15.17 -13.98 11.46
C PHE A 76 14.57 -12.89 12.37
N HIS A 77 15.33 -11.86 12.75
CA HIS A 77 14.81 -10.77 13.58
C HIS A 77 13.85 -9.84 12.84
N ASP A 78 13.82 -9.92 11.51
CA ASP A 78 12.97 -9.09 10.64
C ASP A 78 11.63 -9.75 10.32
N LEU A 79 11.39 -11.00 10.76
CA LEU A 79 10.19 -11.73 10.36
C LEU A 79 8.91 -11.17 11.00
N ASP A 80 7.92 -10.93 10.16
CA ASP A 80 6.56 -10.61 10.61
C ASP A 80 5.75 -11.90 10.90
N PRO A 81 4.50 -11.79 11.41
CA PRO A 81 3.64 -12.95 11.61
C PRO A 81 3.35 -13.80 10.36
N LEU A 82 3.22 -13.17 9.18
CA LEU A 82 2.95 -13.87 7.93
C LEU A 82 4.18 -14.62 7.43
N ASP A 83 5.38 -14.06 7.65
CA ASP A 83 6.65 -14.75 7.46
C ASP A 83 6.79 -15.93 8.38
N THR A 84 6.44 -15.75 9.66
CA THR A 84 6.46 -16.82 10.66
C THR A 84 5.52 -17.97 10.25
N LEU A 85 4.35 -17.64 9.72
CA LEU A 85 3.44 -18.62 9.12
C LEU A 85 4.12 -19.36 7.96
N PHE A 86 4.72 -18.65 7.00
CA PHE A 86 5.39 -19.24 5.85
C PHE A 86 6.57 -20.13 6.26
N LEU A 87 7.43 -19.65 7.16
CA LEU A 87 8.56 -20.39 7.73
C LEU A 87 8.12 -21.75 8.26
N GLY A 88 7.04 -21.80 9.03
CA GLY A 88 6.53 -23.06 9.57
C GLY A 88 5.88 -23.99 8.53
N THR A 89 5.43 -23.46 7.38
CA THR A 89 5.01 -24.32 6.24
C THR A 89 6.18 -24.91 5.48
N ALA A 90 7.32 -24.20 5.43
CA ALA A 90 8.54 -24.64 4.77
C ALA A 90 9.39 -25.56 5.67
N PHE A 91 9.29 -25.43 7.00
CA PHE A 91 10.12 -26.14 7.96
C PHE A 91 10.18 -27.67 7.74
N PRO A 92 11.37 -28.30 7.78
CA PRO A 92 12.69 -27.74 8.12
C PRO A 92 13.51 -27.33 6.88
N TYR A 93 12.87 -26.88 5.79
CA TYR A 93 13.60 -26.38 4.62
C TYR A 93 14.38 -25.11 4.99
N GLU A 94 15.65 -25.06 4.57
CA GLU A 94 16.54 -23.92 4.75
C GLU A 94 16.60 -23.13 3.44
N PHE A 95 16.47 -21.81 3.56
CA PHE A 95 16.65 -20.86 2.45
C PHE A 95 18.08 -20.33 2.49
N HIS A 96 18.64 -20.02 1.33
CA HIS A 96 20.01 -19.50 1.21
C HIS A 96 20.19 -18.18 1.95
N ASP A 97 19.21 -17.28 1.79
CA ASP A 97 19.19 -15.96 2.41
C ASP A 97 17.74 -15.46 2.62
N GLY A 98 17.60 -14.26 3.17
CA GLY A 98 16.30 -13.63 3.39
C GLY A 98 15.56 -13.27 2.09
N TYR A 99 16.27 -13.09 0.98
CA TYR A 99 15.66 -12.77 -0.31
C TYR A 99 15.02 -14.00 -0.97
N GLU A 100 15.68 -15.16 -0.95
CA GLU A 100 15.09 -16.43 -1.39
C GLU A 100 13.85 -16.74 -0.54
N PHE A 101 13.92 -16.51 0.78
CA PHE A 101 12.78 -16.65 1.68
C PHE A 101 11.60 -15.74 1.28
N GLY A 102 11.85 -14.44 1.09
CA GLY A 102 10.81 -13.48 0.71
C GLY A 102 10.20 -13.75 -0.67
N ASN A 103 11.02 -14.18 -1.63
CA ASN A 103 10.56 -14.64 -2.95
C ASN A 103 9.68 -15.90 -2.84
N GLY A 104 10.11 -16.88 -2.04
CA GLY A 104 9.36 -18.10 -1.76
C GLY A 104 8.00 -17.81 -1.11
N ARG A 105 7.97 -16.92 -0.12
CA ARG A 105 6.72 -16.46 0.52
C ARG A 105 5.79 -15.82 -0.50
N THR A 106 6.30 -14.89 -1.30
CA THR A 106 5.49 -14.17 -2.30
C THR A 106 4.90 -15.13 -3.34
N ALA A 107 5.71 -16.07 -3.85
CA ALA A 107 5.25 -17.09 -4.78
C ALA A 107 4.20 -18.02 -4.14
N TRP A 108 4.40 -18.42 -2.88
CA TRP A 108 3.45 -19.25 -2.14
C TRP A 108 2.11 -18.55 -1.92
N LEU A 109 2.11 -17.26 -1.55
CA LEU A 109 0.88 -16.48 -1.39
C LEU A 109 0.12 -16.34 -2.72
N ARG A 110 0.82 -16.09 -3.83
CA ARG A 110 0.22 -16.08 -5.19
C ARG A 110 -0.44 -17.41 -5.52
N LEU A 111 0.23 -18.53 -5.23
CA LEU A 111 -0.35 -19.86 -5.40
C LEU A 111 -1.62 -20.02 -4.55
N LEU A 112 -1.56 -19.69 -3.26
CA LEU A 112 -2.69 -19.86 -2.35
C LEU A 112 -3.93 -19.06 -2.76
N ARG A 113 -3.77 -17.87 -3.35
CA ARG A 113 -4.88 -17.05 -3.89
C ARG A 113 -5.76 -17.81 -4.87
N THR A 114 -5.19 -18.76 -5.62
CA THR A 114 -5.92 -19.57 -6.59
C THR A 114 -6.69 -20.74 -5.95
N THR A 115 -6.59 -20.91 -4.64
CA THR A 115 -7.13 -22.06 -3.91
C THR A 115 -8.17 -21.66 -2.87
N GLY A 116 -8.96 -22.64 -2.43
CA GLY A 116 -9.89 -22.42 -1.31
C GLY A 116 -9.23 -22.20 0.05
N HIS A 117 -7.90 -22.18 0.15
CA HIS A 117 -7.17 -21.87 1.39
C HIS A 117 -6.91 -20.37 1.58
N TRP A 118 -7.09 -19.56 0.52
CA TRP A 118 -6.89 -18.11 0.58
C TRP A 118 -7.70 -17.43 1.70
N ARG A 119 -8.97 -17.83 1.87
CA ARG A 119 -9.82 -17.33 2.98
C ARG A 119 -9.22 -17.55 4.38
N GLY A 120 -8.39 -18.58 4.53
CA GLY A 120 -7.66 -18.83 5.76
C GLY A 120 -6.53 -17.82 5.98
N ILE A 121 -5.85 -17.39 4.91
CA ILE A 121 -4.86 -16.32 4.95
C ILE A 121 -5.53 -14.97 5.25
N GLU A 122 -6.64 -14.65 4.59
CA GLU A 122 -7.41 -13.43 4.89
C GLU A 122 -7.83 -13.37 6.36
N ARG A 123 -8.33 -14.50 6.89
CA ARG A 123 -8.68 -14.61 8.30
C ARG A 123 -7.45 -14.50 9.21
N PHE A 124 -6.33 -15.12 8.85
CA PHE A 124 -5.08 -15.02 9.59
C PHE A 124 -4.66 -13.56 9.77
N VAL A 125 -4.59 -12.79 8.68
CA VAL A 125 -4.22 -11.36 8.73
C VAL A 125 -5.17 -10.57 9.62
N ALA A 126 -6.48 -10.79 9.47
CA ALA A 126 -7.48 -10.12 10.29
C ALA A 126 -7.33 -10.44 11.79
N GLU A 127 -6.98 -11.67 12.16
CA GLU A 127 -6.75 -12.03 13.56
C GLU A 127 -5.46 -11.42 14.12
N VAL A 128 -4.41 -11.30 13.30
CA VAL A 128 -3.15 -10.66 13.70
C VAL A 128 -3.36 -9.17 13.98
N VAL A 129 -3.99 -8.45 13.04
CA VAL A 129 -4.29 -7.01 13.20
C VAL A 129 -5.22 -6.78 14.39
N ALA A 130 -6.28 -7.59 14.54
CA ALA A 130 -7.18 -7.48 15.68
C ALA A 130 -6.50 -7.80 17.02
N ALA A 131 -5.50 -8.70 17.04
CA ALA A 131 -4.71 -8.96 18.24
C ALA A 131 -3.83 -7.75 18.59
N SER A 132 -3.16 -7.16 17.60
CA SER A 132 -2.35 -5.95 17.76
C SER A 132 -3.18 -4.81 18.37
N GLU A 133 -4.37 -4.54 17.82
CA GLU A 133 -5.28 -3.51 18.33
C GLU A 133 -5.78 -3.81 19.76
N GLN A 134 -6.15 -5.07 20.03
CA GLN A 134 -6.65 -5.48 21.35
C GLN A 134 -5.58 -5.34 22.44
N HIS A 135 -4.33 -5.66 22.12
CA HIS A 135 -3.23 -5.67 23.07
C HIS A 135 -2.39 -4.39 23.04
N GLN A 136 -2.65 -3.48 22.09
CA GLN A 136 -1.86 -2.26 21.86
C GLN A 136 -0.36 -2.56 21.70
N MET A 137 -0.06 -3.62 20.94
CA MET A 137 1.30 -4.08 20.66
C MET A 137 1.52 -4.15 19.16
N PRO A 138 2.74 -3.88 18.66
CA PRO A 138 3.09 -4.11 17.28
C PRO A 138 2.83 -5.53 16.79
N VAL A 139 2.42 -5.70 15.53
CA VAL A 139 2.10 -7.00 14.92
C VAL A 139 3.26 -8.00 15.01
N ASP A 140 4.49 -7.51 14.94
CA ASP A 140 5.76 -8.23 14.94
C ASP A 140 6.47 -8.21 16.31
N GLU A 141 5.80 -7.76 17.37
CA GLU A 141 6.30 -7.89 18.74
C GLU A 141 6.27 -9.35 19.19
N GLY A 142 7.36 -9.87 19.73
CA GLY A 142 7.50 -11.29 20.05
C GLY A 142 6.47 -11.80 21.06
N GLU A 143 6.03 -10.93 21.99
CA GLU A 143 4.93 -11.24 22.91
C GLU A 143 3.57 -11.30 22.21
N LEU A 144 3.28 -10.37 21.29
CA LEU A 144 2.04 -10.44 20.50
C LEU A 144 2.03 -11.68 19.61
N MET A 145 3.14 -11.99 18.95
CA MET A 145 3.26 -13.18 18.11
C MET A 145 2.95 -14.47 18.89
N LEU A 146 3.37 -14.55 20.16
CA LEU A 146 2.96 -15.66 21.04
C LEU A 146 1.43 -15.68 21.22
N LEU A 147 0.83 -14.55 21.58
CA LEU A 147 -0.61 -14.42 21.84
C LEU A 147 -1.45 -14.78 20.60
N VAL A 148 -0.98 -14.44 19.40
CA VAL A 148 -1.62 -14.78 18.13
C VAL A 148 -1.83 -16.29 18.01
N ALA A 149 -0.90 -17.14 18.45
CA ALA A 149 -1.04 -18.60 18.32
C ALA A 149 -2.32 -19.15 18.97
N GLY A 150 -2.68 -18.66 20.17
CA GLY A 150 -3.93 -19.02 20.83
C GLY A 150 -5.15 -18.53 20.06
N ARG A 151 -5.10 -17.29 19.56
CA ARG A 151 -6.18 -16.69 18.77
C ARG A 151 -6.45 -17.43 17.46
N LEU A 152 -5.40 -17.91 16.78
CA LEU A 152 -5.56 -18.71 15.56
C LEU A 152 -6.21 -20.07 15.81
N GLU A 153 -5.92 -20.71 16.95
CA GLU A 153 -6.59 -21.94 17.38
C GLU A 153 -8.08 -21.67 17.63
N ASP A 154 -8.41 -20.60 18.36
CA ASP A 154 -9.80 -20.22 18.65
C ASP A 154 -10.58 -19.82 17.38
N ALA A 155 -9.90 -19.21 16.40
CA ALA A 155 -10.45 -18.90 15.08
C ALA A 155 -10.67 -20.14 14.19
N GLY A 156 -10.27 -21.34 14.63
CA GLY A 156 -10.43 -22.59 13.90
C GLY A 156 -9.47 -22.75 12.70
N LEU A 157 -8.40 -21.95 12.64
CA LEU A 157 -7.39 -22.04 11.58
C LEU A 157 -6.51 -23.30 11.72
N ASP A 158 -6.74 -24.11 12.75
CA ASP A 158 -6.12 -25.40 13.00
C ASP A 158 -6.84 -26.57 12.27
N GLN A 159 -8.11 -26.39 11.91
CA GLN A 159 -9.02 -27.46 11.47
C GLN A 159 -8.71 -27.99 10.07
N ARG A 160 -8.29 -27.10 9.16
CA ARG A 160 -8.02 -27.45 7.76
C ARG A 160 -6.53 -27.57 7.52
N LYS A 161 -6.08 -28.77 7.15
CA LYS A 161 -4.68 -29.03 6.76
C LYS A 161 -4.41 -28.56 5.33
N LEU A 162 -3.21 -28.04 5.11
CA LEU A 162 -2.68 -27.79 3.77
C LEU A 162 -2.35 -29.14 3.09
N PRO A 163 -2.82 -29.36 1.85
CA PRO A 163 -2.35 -30.47 1.03
C PRO A 163 -0.83 -30.39 0.82
N ALA A 164 -0.16 -31.54 0.72
CA ALA A 164 1.29 -31.59 0.49
C ALA A 164 1.74 -30.85 -0.79
N ALA A 165 0.88 -30.81 -1.81
CA ALA A 165 1.11 -30.07 -3.06
C ALA A 165 1.07 -28.54 -2.90
N LEU A 166 0.56 -28.02 -1.78
CA LEU A 166 0.57 -26.59 -1.47
C LEU A 166 1.65 -26.20 -0.45
N LEU A 167 2.46 -27.16 0.01
CA LEU A 167 3.58 -26.85 0.89
C LEU A 167 4.77 -26.33 0.07
N PRO A 168 5.48 -25.28 0.52
CA PRO A 168 6.50 -24.61 -0.27
C PRO A 168 7.54 -25.54 -0.90
N ARG A 169 8.04 -26.50 -0.12
CA ARG A 169 9.02 -27.49 -0.60
C ARG A 169 8.59 -28.27 -1.84
N THR A 170 7.30 -28.57 -1.98
CA THR A 170 6.76 -29.28 -3.15
C THR A 170 6.29 -28.30 -4.21
N ALA A 171 5.57 -27.27 -3.78
CA ALA A 171 4.86 -26.36 -4.66
C ALA A 171 5.79 -25.41 -5.41
N LEU A 172 6.96 -25.10 -4.84
CA LEU A 172 7.92 -24.14 -5.35
C LEU A 172 9.26 -24.80 -5.74
N ALA A 173 9.30 -26.14 -5.79
CA ALA A 173 10.53 -26.89 -6.05
C ALA A 173 11.19 -26.51 -7.38
N ASP A 174 10.37 -26.17 -8.38
CA ASP A 174 10.81 -25.80 -9.74
C ASP A 174 10.66 -24.30 -10.00
N ALA A 175 10.43 -23.49 -8.96
CA ALA A 175 10.19 -22.06 -9.13
C ALA A 175 11.45 -21.33 -9.60
N ARG A 176 11.27 -20.31 -10.44
CA ARG A 176 12.39 -19.55 -11.03
C ARG A 176 13.35 -18.93 -10.01
N PHE A 177 12.89 -18.52 -8.83
CA PHE A 177 13.78 -17.96 -7.81
C PHE A 177 14.70 -19.00 -7.15
N VAL A 178 14.45 -20.30 -7.34
CA VAL A 178 15.29 -21.39 -6.80
C VAL A 178 16.41 -21.74 -7.78
N HIS A 179 16.12 -21.80 -9.08
CA HIS A 179 17.06 -22.29 -10.09
C HIS A 179 17.59 -21.22 -11.04
N GLY A 180 16.98 -20.04 -11.07
CA GLY A 180 17.23 -19.02 -12.08
C GLY A 180 16.75 -19.45 -13.48
N PRO A 181 17.08 -18.66 -14.52
CA PRO A 181 16.88 -19.07 -15.91
C PRO A 181 17.77 -20.28 -16.26
N ASP A 182 17.31 -21.10 -17.20
CA ASP A 182 18.09 -22.25 -17.70
C ASP A 182 19.45 -21.76 -18.28
N PRO A 183 20.60 -22.20 -17.73
CA PRO A 183 21.92 -21.78 -18.20
C PRO A 183 22.18 -22.05 -19.68
N ASP A 184 21.44 -22.98 -20.31
CA ASP A 184 21.54 -23.35 -21.73
C ASP A 184 20.44 -22.69 -22.60
N GLN A 185 19.58 -21.85 -22.03
CA GLN A 185 18.51 -21.14 -22.75
C GLN A 185 19.05 -20.31 -23.93
N ALA A 186 18.51 -20.52 -25.13
CA ALA A 186 18.89 -19.72 -26.29
C ALA A 186 18.48 -18.25 -26.10
N LEU A 187 19.41 -17.32 -26.34
CA LEU A 187 19.11 -15.88 -26.32
C LEU A 187 18.34 -15.47 -27.59
N PRO A 188 17.45 -14.48 -27.50
CA PRO A 188 16.70 -13.99 -28.66
C PRO A 188 17.66 -13.45 -29.72
N THR A 189 17.40 -13.69 -31.00
CA THR A 189 18.29 -13.21 -32.08
C THR A 189 18.19 -11.69 -32.19
N PRO A 190 19.31 -10.94 -32.13
CA PRO A 190 19.29 -9.48 -32.28
C PRO A 190 18.63 -9.06 -33.61
N PRO A 191 17.82 -7.98 -33.62
CA PRO A 191 17.25 -7.47 -34.86
C PRO A 191 18.33 -6.92 -35.80
N ALA A 192 18.02 -6.82 -37.09
CA ALA A 192 18.98 -6.37 -38.11
C ALA A 192 19.52 -4.95 -37.86
N ASP A 193 18.77 -4.11 -37.16
CA ASP A 193 19.13 -2.74 -36.79
C ASP A 193 19.60 -2.61 -35.32
N ALA A 194 19.90 -3.71 -34.62
CA ALA A 194 20.29 -3.71 -33.21
C ALA A 194 21.44 -2.75 -32.90
N ALA A 195 22.49 -2.72 -33.72
CA ALA A 195 23.61 -1.81 -33.53
C ALA A 195 23.19 -0.33 -33.53
N ALA A 196 22.20 0.04 -34.37
CA ALA A 196 21.67 1.40 -34.40
C ALA A 196 20.77 1.68 -33.19
N GLN A 197 20.05 0.69 -32.67
CA GLN A 197 19.26 0.80 -31.44
C GLN A 197 20.16 0.98 -30.20
N VAL A 198 21.19 0.15 -30.06
CA VAL A 198 22.19 0.24 -28.98
C VAL A 198 22.90 1.60 -29.00
N ALA A 199 23.29 2.08 -30.19
CA ALA A 199 23.90 3.41 -30.31
C ALA A 199 22.95 4.55 -29.87
N ARG A 200 21.64 4.43 -30.14
CA ARG A 200 20.64 5.41 -29.68
C ARG A 200 20.46 5.37 -28.17
N LEU A 201 20.42 4.18 -27.56
CA LEU A 201 20.32 4.03 -26.11
C LEU A 201 21.51 4.72 -25.43
N TRP A 202 22.74 4.45 -25.89
CA TRP A 202 23.93 5.10 -25.35
C TRP A 202 23.92 6.61 -25.53
N ALA A 203 23.53 7.13 -26.70
CA ALA A 203 23.41 8.57 -26.90
C ALA A 203 22.40 9.22 -25.93
N GLY A 204 21.36 8.47 -25.53
CA GLY A 204 20.38 8.90 -24.54
C GLY A 204 20.87 8.82 -23.09
N THR A 205 21.99 8.15 -22.80
CA THR A 205 22.60 8.16 -21.45
C THR A 205 23.37 9.44 -21.16
N ASP A 206 23.65 10.28 -22.17
CA ASP A 206 24.35 11.56 -22.00
C ASP A 206 23.38 12.75 -21.87
N VAL A 207 22.08 12.52 -22.03
CA VAL A 207 21.05 13.56 -22.11
C VAL A 207 19.93 13.25 -21.14
N ASP A 208 19.47 14.27 -20.44
CA ASP A 208 18.28 14.17 -19.60
C ASP A 208 17.03 14.11 -20.50
N LEU A 209 16.30 12.99 -20.43
CA LEU A 209 15.14 12.68 -21.28
C LEU A 209 13.96 12.26 -20.38
N PRO A 210 12.71 12.63 -20.72
CA PRO A 210 11.54 12.26 -19.94
C PRO A 210 11.38 10.74 -19.83
N HIS A 211 11.03 10.25 -18.63
CA HIS A 211 10.86 8.82 -18.40
C HIS A 211 9.51 8.32 -18.98
N ASP A 212 9.54 7.33 -19.89
CA ASP A 212 8.36 6.75 -20.56
C ASP A 212 7.82 5.45 -19.90
N GLY A 213 8.46 4.99 -18.82
CA GLY A 213 8.08 3.82 -18.03
C GLY A 213 8.45 2.47 -18.65
N THR A 214 9.20 2.44 -19.76
CA THR A 214 9.69 1.19 -20.38
C THR A 214 11.00 0.72 -19.74
N PRO A 215 11.30 -0.60 -19.77
CA PRO A 215 12.60 -1.11 -19.32
C PRO A 215 13.80 -0.53 -20.07
N ALA A 216 13.66 -0.24 -21.36
CA ALA A 216 14.72 0.39 -22.14
C ALA A 216 15.09 1.78 -21.62
N ASP A 217 14.09 2.56 -21.27
CA ASP A 217 14.28 3.92 -20.78
C ASP A 217 14.72 3.94 -19.31
N ALA A 218 14.16 3.08 -18.47
CA ALA A 218 14.64 2.84 -17.11
C ALA A 218 16.13 2.44 -17.13
N LEU A 219 16.50 1.46 -17.96
CA LEU A 219 17.89 1.04 -18.12
C LEU A 219 18.80 2.20 -18.55
N ARG A 220 18.38 3.01 -19.52
CA ARG A 220 19.12 4.21 -19.96
C ARG A 220 19.35 5.18 -18.80
N GLU A 221 18.32 5.49 -18.04
CA GLU A 221 18.41 6.38 -16.87
C GLU A 221 19.32 5.79 -15.79
N GLY A 222 19.20 4.50 -15.49
CA GLY A 222 20.04 3.83 -14.49
C GLY A 222 21.52 3.84 -14.87
N LEU A 223 21.82 3.63 -16.15
CA LEU A 223 23.19 3.73 -16.67
C LEU A 223 23.73 5.16 -16.59
N HIS A 224 22.89 6.18 -16.84
CA HIS A 224 23.26 7.58 -16.61
C HIS A 224 23.60 7.83 -15.13
N LEU A 225 22.76 7.38 -14.21
CA LEU A 225 22.96 7.55 -12.76
C LEU A 225 24.25 6.87 -12.30
N LEU A 226 24.47 5.61 -12.67
CA LEU A 226 25.70 4.89 -12.34
C LEU A 226 26.94 5.56 -12.95
N GLY A 227 26.88 6.01 -14.21
CA GLY A 227 27.98 6.71 -14.87
C GLY A 227 28.38 8.00 -14.14
N ARG A 228 27.42 8.74 -13.59
CA ARG A 228 27.67 9.96 -12.79
C ARG A 228 28.43 9.70 -11.50
N THR A 229 28.38 8.48 -10.97
CA THR A 229 29.18 8.07 -9.81
C THR A 229 30.64 7.78 -10.16
N GLY A 230 31.01 7.81 -11.45
CA GLY A 230 32.34 7.48 -11.94
C GLY A 230 32.53 6.00 -12.30
N MET A 231 31.44 5.21 -12.32
CA MET A 231 31.47 3.80 -12.70
C MET A 231 31.58 3.64 -14.22
N ASP A 232 32.43 2.71 -14.67
CA ASP A 232 32.51 2.34 -16.09
C ASP A 232 31.38 1.37 -16.45
N VAL A 233 30.24 1.93 -16.83
CA VAL A 233 29.01 1.19 -17.15
C VAL A 233 29.10 0.28 -18.38
N ARG A 234 30.19 0.35 -19.16
CA ARG A 234 30.44 -0.52 -20.31
C ARG A 234 31.34 -1.71 -19.99
N ALA A 235 31.93 -1.75 -18.80
CA ALA A 235 32.91 -2.76 -18.43
C ALA A 235 32.29 -4.14 -18.13
N ASP A 236 31.06 -4.17 -17.59
CA ASP A 236 30.43 -5.41 -17.10
C ASP A 236 28.92 -5.41 -17.36
N ALA A 237 28.40 -6.49 -17.96
CA ALA A 237 26.98 -6.67 -18.20
C ALA A 237 26.15 -6.81 -16.91
N ALA A 238 26.76 -7.16 -15.77
CA ALA A 238 26.09 -7.16 -14.46
C ALA A 238 25.49 -5.79 -14.11
N LEU A 239 26.13 -4.71 -14.55
CA LEU A 239 25.67 -3.35 -14.31
C LEU A 239 24.34 -3.03 -15.00
N LEU A 240 23.99 -3.77 -16.06
CA LEU A 240 22.70 -3.59 -16.75
C LEU A 240 21.52 -3.97 -15.84
N LEU A 241 21.64 -5.07 -15.08
CA LEU A 241 20.57 -5.47 -14.16
C LEU A 241 20.45 -4.50 -12.99
N ILE A 242 21.59 -4.05 -12.44
CA ILE A 242 21.63 -3.06 -11.37
C ILE A 242 21.03 -1.73 -11.83
N ALA A 243 21.43 -1.24 -13.00
CA ALA A 243 20.88 -0.02 -13.59
C ALA A 243 19.35 -0.10 -13.77
N LEU A 244 18.85 -1.21 -14.32
CA LEU A 244 17.41 -1.42 -14.48
C LEU A 244 16.68 -1.42 -13.14
N TYR A 245 17.23 -2.12 -12.13
CA TYR A 245 16.65 -2.18 -10.79
C TYR A 245 16.57 -0.79 -10.13
N LEU A 246 17.65 -0.01 -10.18
CA LEU A 246 17.74 1.30 -9.50
C LEU A 246 16.67 2.28 -9.96
N THR A 247 16.25 2.22 -11.22
CA THR A 247 15.27 3.16 -11.79
C THR A 247 13.87 2.59 -11.85
N LEU A 248 13.75 1.26 -12.01
CA LEU A 248 12.44 0.65 -12.18
C LEU A 248 11.81 0.25 -10.84
N VAL A 249 12.61 0.03 -9.79
CA VAL A 249 12.17 -0.64 -8.55
C VAL A 249 12.69 0.01 -7.27
N ALA A 250 13.97 0.36 -7.22
CA ALA A 250 14.60 0.81 -5.98
C ALA A 250 13.90 2.04 -5.41
N ALA A 251 13.83 2.12 -4.08
CA ALA A 251 13.42 3.34 -3.41
C ALA A 251 14.60 4.33 -3.37
N ASP A 252 14.32 5.64 -3.31
CA ASP A 252 15.34 6.69 -3.30
C ASP A 252 16.37 6.56 -2.15
N ASN A 253 16.01 5.84 -1.08
CA ASN A 253 16.85 5.62 0.10
C ASN A 253 17.49 4.23 0.15
N ASP A 254 17.32 3.39 -0.88
CA ASP A 254 17.92 2.06 -0.88
C ASP A 254 19.46 2.16 -0.95
N PRO A 255 20.19 1.40 -0.11
CA PRO A 255 21.65 1.42 -0.08
C PRO A 255 22.23 0.87 -1.40
N LEU A 256 23.05 1.68 -2.06
CA LEU A 256 23.67 1.36 -3.36
C LEU A 256 24.59 0.12 -3.32
N ASP A 257 25.18 -0.19 -2.16
CA ASP A 257 26.05 -1.35 -1.98
C ASP A 257 25.28 -2.68 -1.90
N GLU A 258 24.00 -2.67 -1.56
CA GLU A 258 23.10 -3.84 -1.63
C GLU A 258 22.42 -3.99 -3.01
N ALA A 259 22.53 -2.98 -3.88
CA ALA A 259 21.85 -2.97 -5.17
C ALA A 259 22.14 -4.22 -6.03
N PRO A 260 23.35 -4.82 -6.06
CA PRO A 260 23.60 -6.06 -6.81
C PRO A 260 22.71 -7.22 -6.34
N GLN A 261 22.69 -7.53 -5.04
CA GLN A 261 21.93 -8.64 -4.48
C GLN A 261 20.42 -8.38 -4.59
N ARG A 262 19.98 -7.14 -4.35
CA ARG A 262 18.58 -6.75 -4.47
C ARG A 262 18.10 -6.81 -5.93
N ALA A 263 18.92 -6.41 -6.89
CA ALA A 263 18.57 -6.49 -8.30
C ALA A 263 18.40 -7.95 -8.76
N GLU A 264 19.28 -8.86 -8.32
CA GLU A 264 19.14 -10.29 -8.57
C GLU A 264 17.90 -10.88 -7.88
N ALA A 265 17.71 -10.58 -6.59
CA ALA A 265 16.54 -11.01 -5.81
C ALA A 265 15.22 -10.57 -6.45
N TRP A 266 15.14 -9.29 -6.85
CA TRP A 266 13.99 -8.75 -7.57
C TRP A 266 13.79 -9.49 -8.88
N ALA A 267 14.85 -9.60 -9.70
CA ALA A 267 14.77 -10.23 -11.00
C ALA A 267 14.22 -11.64 -10.90
N LEU A 268 14.64 -12.40 -9.90
CA LEU A 268 14.20 -13.77 -9.60
C LEU A 268 12.78 -13.84 -9.01
N GLY A 269 12.31 -12.81 -8.29
CA GLY A 269 11.00 -12.75 -7.64
C GLY A 269 9.82 -12.28 -8.53
N VAL A 270 10.11 -11.76 -9.73
CA VAL A 270 9.08 -11.35 -10.71
C VAL A 270 8.20 -12.56 -11.11
N PRO A 271 6.87 -12.41 -11.21
CA PRO A 271 5.98 -13.49 -11.65
C PRO A 271 6.39 -14.08 -13.00
N GLU A 272 6.30 -15.40 -13.16
CA GLU A 272 6.71 -16.11 -14.39
C GLU A 272 5.90 -15.71 -15.64
N ASP A 273 4.68 -15.20 -15.46
CA ASP A 273 3.82 -14.70 -16.53
C ASP A 273 4.07 -13.23 -16.89
N SER A 274 5.00 -12.55 -16.20
CA SER A 274 5.37 -11.16 -16.48
C SER A 274 6.07 -11.01 -17.83
N PRO A 275 5.76 -9.95 -18.60
CA PRO A 275 6.50 -9.61 -19.82
C PRO A 275 7.96 -9.20 -19.56
N LEU A 276 8.34 -8.93 -18.30
CA LEU A 276 9.72 -8.63 -17.93
C LEU A 276 10.61 -9.87 -17.84
N VAL A 277 10.06 -11.06 -17.61
CA VAL A 277 10.86 -12.29 -17.40
C VAL A 277 11.87 -12.51 -18.52
N PRO A 278 11.52 -12.44 -19.82
CA PRO A 278 12.52 -12.60 -20.89
C PRO A 278 13.62 -11.54 -20.86
N VAL A 279 13.32 -10.31 -20.44
CA VAL A 279 14.31 -9.22 -20.31
C VAL A 279 15.28 -9.55 -19.18
N LEU A 280 14.75 -9.93 -18.02
CA LEU A 280 15.52 -10.28 -16.83
C LEU A 280 16.37 -11.53 -17.04
N ASP A 281 15.86 -12.54 -17.76
CA ASP A 281 16.61 -13.74 -18.09
C ASP A 281 17.83 -13.44 -18.96
N VAL A 282 17.68 -12.58 -19.98
CA VAL A 282 18.83 -12.14 -20.81
C VAL A 282 19.88 -11.46 -19.95
N LEU A 283 19.47 -10.59 -19.01
CA LEU A 283 20.38 -9.88 -18.11
C LEU A 283 21.12 -10.83 -17.16
N LEU A 284 20.40 -11.75 -16.51
CA LEU A 284 20.99 -12.75 -15.63
C LEU A 284 21.96 -13.69 -16.37
N LEU A 285 21.55 -14.19 -17.54
CA LEU A 285 22.37 -15.08 -18.37
C LEU A 285 23.58 -14.37 -18.97
N ALA A 286 23.48 -13.07 -19.29
CA ALA A 286 24.59 -12.30 -19.84
C ALA A 286 25.79 -12.25 -18.88
N HIS A 287 25.53 -11.99 -17.60
CA HIS A 287 26.56 -12.03 -16.57
C HIS A 287 27.15 -13.44 -16.43
N GLN A 288 26.30 -14.46 -16.30
CA GLN A 288 26.74 -15.86 -16.16
C GLN A 288 27.57 -16.35 -17.36
N ARG A 289 27.26 -15.89 -18.57
CA ARG A 289 27.96 -16.27 -19.81
C ARG A 289 29.11 -15.33 -20.19
N GLY A 290 29.35 -14.28 -19.41
CA GLY A 290 30.41 -13.29 -19.68
C GLY A 290 30.23 -12.56 -21.01
N LEU A 291 28.98 -12.23 -21.38
CA LEU A 291 28.70 -11.41 -22.56
C LEU A 291 29.13 -9.96 -22.31
N ASP A 292 29.59 -9.29 -23.37
CA ASP A 292 29.81 -7.86 -23.30
C ASP A 292 28.49 -7.08 -23.29
N VAL A 293 28.56 -5.82 -22.84
CA VAL A 293 27.39 -4.95 -22.64
C VAL A 293 26.64 -4.69 -23.95
N ASP A 294 27.35 -4.39 -25.05
CA ASP A 294 26.71 -4.05 -26.33
C ASP A 294 26.03 -5.28 -26.95
N THR A 295 26.65 -6.46 -26.86
CA THR A 295 26.03 -7.73 -27.26
C THR A 295 24.77 -8.02 -26.44
N THR A 296 24.81 -7.78 -25.13
CA THR A 296 23.65 -7.97 -24.24
C THR A 296 22.51 -7.03 -24.61
N LEU A 297 22.78 -5.73 -24.78
CA LEU A 297 21.79 -4.74 -25.21
C LEU A 297 21.19 -5.10 -26.58
N ALA A 298 21.99 -5.62 -27.52
CA ALA A 298 21.50 -6.07 -28.82
C ALA A 298 20.48 -7.22 -28.72
N HIS A 299 20.65 -8.15 -27.76
CA HIS A 299 19.66 -9.19 -27.47
C HIS A 299 18.38 -8.61 -26.85
N LEU A 300 18.49 -7.62 -25.95
CA LEU A 300 17.33 -6.98 -25.33
C LEU A 300 16.45 -6.25 -26.35
N CYS A 301 17.05 -5.62 -27.36
CA CYS A 301 16.34 -4.96 -28.46
C CYS A 301 15.41 -5.91 -29.26
N ALA A 302 15.58 -7.23 -29.15
CA ALA A 302 14.71 -8.21 -29.79
C ALA A 302 13.43 -8.51 -28.99
N LEU A 303 13.35 -8.08 -27.72
CA LEU A 303 12.28 -8.44 -26.80
C LEU A 303 11.18 -7.38 -26.77
N PRO A 304 9.91 -7.75 -27.03
CA PRO A 304 8.79 -6.80 -26.93
C PRO A 304 8.65 -6.18 -25.55
N GLY A 305 8.90 -6.96 -24.48
CA GLY A 305 8.84 -6.49 -23.09
C GLY A 305 9.86 -5.40 -22.77
N PHE A 306 10.93 -5.24 -23.55
CA PHE A 306 11.94 -4.22 -23.33
C PHE A 306 11.46 -2.81 -23.67
N THR A 307 10.51 -2.67 -24.59
CA THR A 307 10.01 -1.38 -25.10
C THR A 307 8.54 -1.12 -24.77
N VAL A 308 7.94 -1.94 -23.92
CA VAL A 308 6.56 -1.77 -23.44
C VAL A 308 6.61 -1.39 -21.96
N PRO A 309 5.75 -0.47 -21.48
CA PRO A 309 5.74 -0.09 -20.07
C PRO A 309 5.59 -1.30 -19.15
N ALA A 310 6.45 -1.36 -18.13
CA ALA A 310 6.44 -2.45 -17.17
C ALA A 310 5.15 -2.44 -16.32
N PRO A 311 4.51 -3.60 -16.05
CA PRO A 311 3.37 -3.66 -15.15
C PRO A 311 3.72 -3.12 -13.76
N ALA A 312 2.81 -2.35 -13.16
CA ALA A 312 3.07 -1.70 -11.87
C ALA A 312 3.39 -2.67 -10.72
N GLY A 313 2.83 -3.88 -10.76
CA GLY A 313 3.10 -4.92 -9.76
C GLY A 313 4.52 -5.50 -9.85
N ASP A 314 5.11 -5.53 -11.05
CA ASP A 314 6.45 -6.09 -11.27
C ASP A 314 7.56 -5.12 -10.88
N ARG A 315 7.20 -3.85 -10.67
CA ARG A 315 8.08 -2.77 -10.22
C ARG A 315 8.22 -2.70 -8.69
N ARG A 316 7.59 -3.63 -7.96
CA ARG A 316 7.64 -3.65 -6.49
C ARG A 316 8.72 -4.61 -6.00
N PHE A 317 9.51 -4.17 -5.04
CA PHE A 317 10.42 -5.03 -4.32
C PHE A 317 9.67 -5.82 -3.23
N THR A 318 9.57 -7.14 -3.38
CA THR A 318 8.81 -8.02 -2.46
C THR A 318 9.68 -9.09 -1.79
N SER A 319 10.99 -9.05 -2.02
CA SER A 319 11.93 -10.07 -1.57
C SER A 319 12.38 -9.87 -0.11
N ASN A 320 12.10 -8.72 0.51
CA ASN A 320 12.41 -8.51 1.93
C ASN A 320 11.48 -9.32 2.85
N PRO A 321 12.03 -9.95 3.91
CA PRO A 321 11.25 -10.32 5.08
C PRO A 321 10.64 -9.10 5.78
N GLY A 322 9.62 -9.30 6.61
CA GLY A 322 9.02 -8.31 7.52
C GLY A 322 7.91 -7.44 6.94
N GLY A 323 7.79 -7.33 5.62
CA GLY A 323 6.86 -6.39 4.97
C GLY A 323 5.52 -6.98 4.52
N ALA A 324 5.41 -8.32 4.38
CA ALA A 324 4.30 -8.91 3.63
C ALA A 324 2.97 -8.87 4.36
N LEU A 325 2.96 -8.93 5.70
CA LEU A 325 1.75 -8.78 6.48
C LEU A 325 1.12 -7.40 6.22
N THR A 326 1.93 -6.34 6.23
CA THR A 326 1.47 -4.95 6.05
C THR A 326 0.86 -4.75 4.66
N ASP A 327 1.57 -5.18 3.62
CA ASP A 327 1.07 -5.11 2.23
C ASP A 327 -0.27 -5.83 2.07
N LEU A 328 -0.38 -7.05 2.63
CA LEU A 328 -1.59 -7.83 2.52
C LEU A 328 -2.74 -7.27 3.36
N ALA A 329 -2.46 -6.73 4.55
CA ALA A 329 -3.45 -6.06 5.37
C ALA A 329 -4.07 -4.87 4.61
N PHE A 330 -3.25 -4.05 3.97
CA PHE A 330 -3.73 -2.94 3.16
C PHE A 330 -4.57 -3.39 1.97
N GLU A 331 -4.20 -4.48 1.31
CA GLU A 331 -5.02 -5.07 0.25
C GLU A 331 -6.40 -5.52 0.77
N LEU A 332 -6.45 -6.08 1.99
CA LEU A 332 -7.68 -6.51 2.65
C LEU A 332 -8.52 -5.35 3.22
N GLY A 333 -8.09 -4.11 3.01
CA GLY A 333 -8.84 -2.92 3.39
C GLY A 333 -8.51 -2.39 4.78
N PHE A 334 -7.55 -2.98 5.49
CA PHE A 334 -7.00 -2.34 6.69
C PHE A 334 -6.32 -1.03 6.29
N ARG A 335 -6.45 -0.03 7.16
CA ARG A 335 -5.97 1.34 6.88
C ARG A 335 -4.68 1.66 7.62
N GLN A 336 -4.35 0.89 8.64
CA GLN A 336 -3.16 1.03 9.44
C GLN A 336 -2.66 -0.33 9.93
N VAL A 337 -1.36 -0.42 10.16
CA VAL A 337 -0.69 -1.56 10.81
C VAL A 337 0.41 -1.00 11.70
N ASP A 338 0.42 -1.37 12.98
CA ASP A 338 1.47 -0.97 13.91
C ASP A 338 2.57 -2.04 13.89
N THR A 339 3.80 -1.67 13.52
CA THR A 339 5.01 -2.52 13.58
C THR A 339 5.99 -1.99 14.61
N ARG A 340 7.00 -2.79 14.98
CA ARG A 340 8.02 -2.39 15.97
C ARG A 340 8.78 -1.13 15.53
N ASP A 341 9.00 -1.00 14.23
CA ASP A 341 9.71 0.15 13.65
C ASP A 341 8.82 1.38 13.54
N ALA A 342 7.56 1.20 13.12
CA ALA A 342 6.67 2.32 12.86
C ALA A 342 5.20 1.92 12.81
N LYS A 343 4.33 2.93 13.02
CA LYS A 343 2.94 2.88 12.60
C LYS A 343 2.86 3.17 11.09
N VAL A 344 2.42 2.19 10.31
CA VAL A 344 2.29 2.31 8.86
C VAL A 344 0.84 2.64 8.51
N LEU A 345 0.64 3.69 7.71
CA LEU A 345 -0.68 4.17 7.28
C LEU A 345 -0.84 3.97 5.77
N ARG A 346 -2.00 3.44 5.36
CA ARG A 346 -2.36 3.38 3.95
C ARG A 346 -2.75 4.77 3.46
N MET A 347 -1.98 5.30 2.53
CA MET A 347 -2.31 6.52 1.80
C MET A 347 -3.23 6.24 0.62
N ASP A 348 -4.18 7.13 0.37
CA ASP A 348 -4.92 7.17 -0.89
C ASP A 348 -4.18 8.02 -1.94
N ALA A 349 -4.74 8.05 -3.16
CA ALA A 349 -4.11 8.73 -4.29
C ALA A 349 -3.99 10.24 -4.07
N ASP A 350 -4.96 10.85 -3.39
CA ASP A 350 -5.04 12.29 -3.18
C ASP A 350 -4.04 12.72 -2.10
N ALA A 351 -3.94 11.98 -0.99
CA ALA A 351 -2.89 12.16 0.01
C ALA A 351 -1.48 12.02 -0.60
N ALA A 352 -1.27 11.09 -1.54
CA ALA A 352 0.00 10.93 -2.23
C ALA A 352 0.34 12.14 -3.14
N VAL A 353 -0.66 12.75 -3.79
CA VAL A 353 -0.46 14.01 -4.54
C VAL A 353 -0.11 15.14 -3.58
N MET A 354 -0.80 15.23 -2.43
CA MET A 354 -0.54 16.25 -1.43
C MET A 354 0.89 16.18 -0.87
N LEU A 355 1.40 14.97 -0.58
CA LEU A 355 2.78 14.83 -0.11
C LEU A 355 3.79 15.26 -1.18
N ARG A 356 3.56 14.94 -2.46
CA ARG A 356 4.42 15.42 -3.55
C ARG A 356 4.40 16.95 -3.68
N ALA A 357 3.22 17.55 -3.57
CA ALA A 357 3.07 19.00 -3.54
C ALA A 357 3.83 19.64 -2.37
N GLN A 358 3.77 19.01 -1.20
CA GLN A 358 4.50 19.46 -0.02
C GLN A 358 6.02 19.34 -0.18
N THR A 359 6.50 18.27 -0.82
CA THR A 359 7.91 18.11 -1.21
C THR A 359 8.35 19.19 -2.20
N ALA A 360 7.55 19.50 -3.21
CA ALA A 360 7.83 20.59 -4.15
C ALA A 360 7.89 21.96 -3.46
N ALA A 361 6.98 22.23 -2.51
CA ALA A 361 6.99 23.45 -1.71
C ALA A 361 8.25 23.54 -0.82
N PHE A 362 8.73 22.40 -0.29
CA PHE A 362 9.99 22.34 0.45
C PHE A 362 11.17 22.74 -0.45
N GLU A 363 11.22 22.18 -1.66
CA GLU A 363 12.25 22.48 -2.65
C GLU A 363 12.25 23.95 -3.07
N GLU A 364 11.07 24.52 -3.32
CA GLU A 364 10.92 25.94 -3.63
C GLU A 364 11.43 26.82 -2.47
N LYS A 365 11.12 26.45 -1.22
CA LYS A 365 11.50 27.21 -0.04
C LYS A 365 13.00 27.13 0.26
N PHE A 366 13.59 25.95 0.17
CA PHE A 366 14.96 25.68 0.66
C PHE A 366 15.99 25.45 -0.45
N GLY A 367 15.57 25.39 -1.71
CA GLY A 367 16.43 25.24 -2.88
C GLY A 367 17.06 23.86 -3.05
N ARG A 368 16.54 22.84 -2.35
CA ARG A 368 17.01 21.45 -2.41
C ARG A 368 15.88 20.47 -2.04
N PRO A 369 15.94 19.20 -2.48
CA PRO A 369 15.01 18.17 -2.00
C PRO A 369 15.15 17.94 -0.48
N PRO A 370 14.08 17.51 0.19
CA PRO A 370 14.13 17.12 1.60
C PRO A 370 15.03 15.89 1.77
N GLY A 371 15.90 15.93 2.78
CA GLY A 371 16.69 14.77 3.20
C GLY A 371 15.92 13.89 4.19
N PRO A 372 16.48 12.73 4.58
CA PRO A 372 15.80 11.75 5.45
C PRO A 372 15.37 12.26 6.83
N HIS A 373 15.95 13.37 7.29
CA HIS A 373 15.65 13.97 8.60
C HIS A 373 14.98 15.35 8.49
N ASP A 374 14.67 15.80 7.27
CA ASP A 374 13.95 17.04 7.08
C ASP A 374 12.44 16.84 7.29
N PRO A 375 11.74 17.82 7.87
CA PRO A 375 10.30 17.75 8.05
C PRO A 375 9.59 17.97 6.71
N VAL A 376 8.73 17.03 6.33
CA VAL A 376 7.82 17.19 5.18
C VAL A 376 6.85 18.36 5.46
N PHE A 377 6.25 18.40 6.65
CA PHE A 377 5.44 19.54 7.10
C PHE A 377 6.31 20.55 7.84
N PHE A 378 6.81 21.54 7.11
CA PHE A 378 7.77 22.53 7.61
C PHE A 378 7.12 23.88 7.96
N ASP A 379 7.79 24.65 8.81
CA ASP A 379 7.47 26.04 9.12
C ASP A 379 7.85 26.94 7.93
N PRO A 380 6.89 27.57 7.23
CA PRO A 380 7.17 28.39 6.06
C PRO A 380 7.90 29.70 6.42
N ASP A 381 7.87 30.12 7.68
CA ASP A 381 8.54 31.35 8.14
C ASP A 381 9.98 31.09 8.63
N ALA A 382 10.37 29.81 8.77
CA ALA A 382 11.71 29.45 9.20
C ALA A 382 12.74 29.59 8.07
N GLU A 383 13.94 30.07 8.41
CA GLU A 383 15.08 30.13 7.48
C GLU A 383 15.71 28.75 7.22
N GLN A 384 15.47 27.79 8.11
CA GLN A 384 15.98 26.41 8.02
C GLN A 384 14.80 25.44 8.16
N PRO A 385 14.87 24.23 7.56
CA PRO A 385 13.85 23.22 7.71
C PRO A 385 13.58 22.91 9.18
N ARG A 386 12.38 23.26 9.65
CA ARG A 386 11.91 22.99 11.00
C ARG A 386 10.47 22.52 10.94
N PRO A 387 10.06 21.57 11.80
CA PRO A 387 8.67 21.11 11.82
C PRO A 387 7.74 22.29 12.07
N MET A 388 6.56 22.26 11.44
CA MET A 388 5.52 23.24 11.71
C MET A 388 5.17 23.25 13.21
N PRO A 389 5.06 24.42 13.86
CA PRO A 389 4.72 24.48 15.28
C PRO A 389 3.33 23.88 15.55
N LEU A 390 3.26 22.79 16.32
CA LEU A 390 2.00 22.09 16.64
C LEU A 390 0.93 23.02 17.20
N ALA A 391 1.29 23.91 18.13
CA ALA A 391 0.35 24.88 18.70
C ALA A 391 -0.22 25.86 17.65
N GLY A 392 0.49 26.10 16.54
CA GLY A 392 -0.02 26.86 15.41
C GLY A 392 -1.07 26.06 14.64
N LEU A 393 -0.76 24.79 14.36
CA LEU A 393 -1.65 23.87 13.65
C LEU A 393 -2.95 23.62 14.44
N GLU A 394 -2.87 23.33 15.74
CA GLU A 394 -4.03 23.16 16.62
C GLU A 394 -4.96 24.37 16.63
N ARG A 395 -4.39 25.58 16.68
CA ARG A 395 -5.16 26.84 16.62
C ARG A 395 -5.86 27.01 15.28
N THR A 396 -5.16 26.72 14.19
CA THR A 396 -5.73 26.81 12.83
C THR A 396 -6.86 25.80 12.65
N THR A 397 -6.66 24.54 13.03
CA THR A 397 -7.70 23.49 12.96
C THR A 397 -8.91 23.87 13.82
N THR A 398 -8.68 24.32 15.06
CA THR A 398 -9.77 24.78 15.94
C THR A 398 -10.55 25.95 15.32
N ALA A 399 -9.85 26.92 14.72
CA ALA A 399 -10.49 28.06 14.06
C ALA A 399 -11.33 27.62 12.84
N MET A 400 -10.85 26.65 12.06
CA MET A 400 -11.60 26.06 10.95
C MET A 400 -12.87 25.35 11.42
N LEU A 401 -12.78 24.54 12.48
CA LEU A 401 -13.95 23.86 13.06
C LEU A 401 -15.00 24.87 13.55
N HIS A 402 -14.57 25.96 14.19
CA HIS A 402 -15.46 27.05 14.58
C HIS A 402 -16.09 27.74 13.36
N ALA A 403 -15.32 28.02 12.31
CA ALA A 403 -15.83 28.64 11.08
C ALA A 403 -16.84 27.74 10.36
N ALA A 404 -16.63 26.43 10.39
CA ALA A 404 -17.56 25.41 9.90
C ALA A 404 -18.79 25.21 10.81
N SER A 405 -18.89 25.95 11.92
CA SER A 405 -19.98 25.85 12.90
C SER A 405 -20.15 24.44 13.48
N ILE A 406 -19.03 23.72 13.63
CA ILE A 406 -18.97 22.44 14.35
C ILE A 406 -19.29 22.68 15.82
N CYS A 407 -20.04 21.76 16.43
CA CYS A 407 -20.49 21.90 17.82
C CYS A 407 -19.32 21.88 18.83
N GLY A 408 -19.55 22.46 20.01
CA GLY A 408 -18.54 22.56 21.06
C GLY A 408 -18.01 21.21 21.54
N ALA A 409 -18.86 20.18 21.57
CA ALA A 409 -18.48 18.83 21.97
C ALA A 409 -17.44 18.18 21.03
N TRP A 410 -17.58 18.36 19.71
CA TRP A 410 -16.63 17.84 18.72
C TRP A 410 -15.31 18.62 18.71
N ILE A 411 -15.39 19.94 18.88
CA ILE A 411 -14.19 20.78 19.03
C ILE A 411 -13.43 20.38 20.31
N TYR A 412 -14.15 20.17 21.41
CA TYR A 412 -13.57 19.69 22.66
C TYR A 412 -12.91 18.33 22.49
N ALA A 413 -13.60 17.38 21.86
CA ALA A 413 -13.07 16.04 21.62
C ALA A 413 -11.75 16.12 20.83
N SER A 414 -11.74 16.80 19.68
CA SER A 414 -10.53 16.98 18.86
C SER A 414 -9.36 17.56 19.66
N GLN A 415 -9.59 18.51 20.56
CA GLN A 415 -8.55 19.11 21.41
C GLN A 415 -8.02 18.20 22.52
N HIS A 416 -8.77 17.16 22.90
CA HIS A 416 -8.43 16.27 24.03
C HIS A 416 -8.08 14.84 23.59
N THR A 417 -7.96 14.63 22.27
CA THR A 417 -7.59 13.37 21.63
C THR A 417 -6.55 13.63 20.53
N ASP A 418 -5.60 14.52 20.80
CA ASP A 418 -4.48 14.86 19.90
C ASP A 418 -4.87 15.20 18.45
N GLY A 419 -5.96 15.95 18.27
CA GLY A 419 -6.42 16.40 16.95
C GLY A 419 -7.21 15.35 16.17
N LEU A 420 -7.49 14.19 16.75
CA LEU A 420 -8.35 13.17 16.15
C LEU A 420 -9.69 13.80 15.71
N LEU A 421 -10.15 13.42 14.51
CA LEU A 421 -11.46 13.76 13.98
C LEU A 421 -12.04 12.50 13.34
N PRO A 422 -13.38 12.32 13.34
CA PRO A 422 -14.00 11.28 12.56
C PRO A 422 -13.69 11.49 11.08
N ARG A 423 -13.54 10.39 10.35
CA ARG A 423 -13.35 10.41 8.91
C ARG A 423 -14.62 10.91 8.21
N PRO A 424 -14.55 11.25 6.90
CA PRO A 424 -15.73 11.71 6.18
C PRO A 424 -16.89 10.70 6.15
N ASP A 425 -16.60 9.40 6.28
CA ASP A 425 -17.59 8.31 6.39
C ASP A 425 -18.11 8.11 7.83
N GLY A 426 -17.67 8.92 8.79
CA GLY A 426 -17.99 8.84 10.21
C GLY A 426 -17.18 7.78 10.98
N SER A 427 -16.33 7.01 10.31
CA SER A 427 -15.49 5.98 10.94
C SER A 427 -14.23 6.58 11.57
N PHE A 428 -13.54 5.76 12.37
CA PHE A 428 -12.20 6.04 12.89
C PHE A 428 -11.20 5.02 12.33
N ASN A 429 -9.90 5.28 12.52
CA ASN A 429 -8.88 4.33 12.07
C ASN A 429 -8.87 3.07 12.94
N THR A 430 -9.19 3.19 14.22
CA THR A 430 -9.37 2.06 15.15
C THR A 430 -10.60 2.23 16.03
N ASP A 431 -11.05 1.12 16.62
CA ASP A 431 -12.05 1.14 17.69
C ASP A 431 -11.54 1.86 18.95
N ALA A 432 -10.21 1.91 19.17
CA ALA A 432 -9.63 2.63 20.30
C ALA A 432 -9.78 4.15 20.13
N ASP A 433 -9.45 4.66 18.94
CA ASP A 433 -9.65 6.07 18.56
C ASP A 433 -11.13 6.44 18.70
N ALA A 434 -12.03 5.58 18.21
CA ALA A 434 -13.46 5.79 18.37
C ALA A 434 -13.84 5.90 19.85
N ARG A 435 -13.41 4.97 20.71
CA ARG A 435 -13.72 5.03 22.16
C ARG A 435 -13.18 6.29 22.80
N GLU A 436 -11.94 6.66 22.51
CA GLU A 436 -11.30 7.86 23.06
C GLU A 436 -12.08 9.13 22.68
N TRP A 437 -12.47 9.24 21.41
CA TRP A 437 -13.32 10.32 20.91
C TRP A 437 -14.67 10.39 21.63
N HIS A 438 -15.40 9.26 21.71
CA HIS A 438 -16.72 9.23 22.36
C HIS A 438 -16.62 9.56 23.86
N ASP A 439 -15.59 9.05 24.54
CA ASP A 439 -15.34 9.37 25.95
C ASP A 439 -15.07 10.87 26.18
N ALA A 440 -14.40 11.54 25.23
CA ALA A 440 -14.16 12.98 25.27
C ALA A 440 -15.46 13.77 25.02
N VAL A 441 -16.27 13.37 24.03
CA VAL A 441 -17.60 13.95 23.78
C VAL A 441 -18.49 13.82 25.02
N ASP A 442 -18.58 12.64 25.62
CA ASP A 442 -19.39 12.38 26.82
C ASP A 442 -18.90 13.20 28.04
N ARG A 443 -17.60 13.40 28.15
CA ARG A 443 -17.01 14.27 29.19
C ARG A 443 -17.48 15.72 29.03
N TYR A 444 -17.52 16.24 27.81
CA TYR A 444 -18.02 17.59 27.53
C TYR A 444 -19.53 17.71 27.80
N LEU A 445 -20.33 16.75 27.35
CA LEU A 445 -21.78 16.79 27.53
C LEU A 445 -22.21 16.72 29.00
N ARG A 446 -21.44 16.02 29.85
CA ARG A 446 -21.66 16.02 31.30
C ARG A 446 -21.50 17.39 31.94
N THR A 447 -20.63 18.25 31.40
CA THR A 447 -20.42 19.62 31.90
C THR A 447 -21.31 20.65 31.19
N HIS A 448 -21.97 20.27 30.09
CA HIS A 448 -22.86 21.12 29.28
C HIS A 448 -24.23 20.44 29.04
N PRO A 449 -25.05 20.22 30.09
CA PRO A 449 -26.26 19.39 30.03
C PRO A 449 -27.41 19.94 29.15
N GLY A 450 -27.23 21.10 28.53
CA GLY A 450 -28.17 21.70 27.57
C GLY A 450 -27.76 21.53 26.11
N GLU A 451 -26.57 20.99 25.83
CA GLU A 451 -26.12 20.68 24.48
C GLU A 451 -26.47 19.23 24.12
N THR A 452 -26.89 19.03 22.87
CA THR A 452 -27.11 17.71 22.27
C THR A 452 -26.37 17.66 20.94
N VAL A 453 -25.68 16.55 20.68
CA VAL A 453 -24.94 16.35 19.42
C VAL A 453 -25.82 15.54 18.47
N ASP A 454 -26.08 16.09 17.29
CA ASP A 454 -26.61 15.33 16.15
C ASP A 454 -25.44 14.95 15.26
N GLU A 455 -24.95 13.71 15.40
CA GLU A 455 -23.75 13.24 14.72
C GLU A 455 -23.84 13.34 13.19
N ALA A 456 -25.03 13.13 12.60
CA ALA A 456 -25.21 13.21 11.16
C ALA A 456 -25.07 14.65 10.65
N VAL A 457 -25.59 15.62 11.41
CA VAL A 457 -25.45 17.05 11.09
C VAL A 457 -24.00 17.50 11.24
N GLU A 458 -23.33 17.12 12.33
CA GLU A 458 -21.93 17.51 12.56
C GLU A 458 -20.99 16.87 11.53
N LEU A 459 -21.22 15.61 11.16
CA LEU A 459 -20.49 14.94 10.09
C LEU A 459 -20.71 15.65 8.73
N GLY A 460 -21.94 16.08 8.43
CA GLY A 460 -22.23 16.84 7.21
C GLY A 460 -21.48 18.18 7.14
N LYS A 461 -21.38 18.89 8.27
CA LYS A 461 -20.58 20.13 8.37
C LYS A 461 -19.08 19.85 8.18
N LEU A 462 -18.57 18.78 8.78
CA LEU A 462 -17.18 18.37 8.65
C LEU A 462 -16.85 18.02 7.19
N ARG A 463 -17.71 17.24 6.52
CA ARG A 463 -17.59 16.93 5.08
C ARG A 463 -17.55 18.20 4.23
N ALA A 464 -18.44 19.16 4.49
CA ALA A 464 -18.45 20.44 3.76
C ALA A 464 -17.16 21.26 3.99
N MET A 465 -16.63 21.27 5.22
CA MET A 465 -15.34 21.91 5.52
C MET A 465 -14.19 21.26 4.74
N LEU A 466 -14.12 19.92 4.71
CA LEU A 466 -13.09 19.18 3.96
C LEU A 466 -13.21 19.43 2.46
N ALA A 467 -14.42 19.42 1.89
CA ALA A 467 -14.64 19.74 0.48
C ALA A 467 -14.14 21.15 0.12
N MET A 468 -14.34 22.14 1.01
CA MET A 468 -13.84 23.49 0.81
C MET A 468 -12.30 23.56 0.85
N ILE A 469 -11.66 22.79 1.73
CA ILE A 469 -10.19 22.66 1.75
C ILE A 469 -9.70 22.03 0.44
N SER A 470 -10.32 20.95 -0.04
CA SER A 470 -9.97 20.33 -1.32
C SER A 470 -10.13 21.29 -2.50
N LEU A 471 -11.18 22.12 -2.51
CA LEU A 471 -11.37 23.15 -3.55
C LEU A 471 -10.28 24.22 -3.52
N ASP A 472 -9.87 24.68 -2.34
CA ASP A 472 -8.81 25.67 -2.17
C ASP A 472 -7.45 25.11 -2.62
N MET A 473 -7.17 23.86 -2.24
CA MET A 473 -5.99 23.14 -2.69
C MET A 473 -5.97 22.94 -4.21
N ALA A 474 -7.10 22.54 -4.81
CA ALA A 474 -7.19 22.37 -6.26
C ALA A 474 -6.96 23.69 -7.03
N ALA A 475 -7.47 24.80 -6.49
CA ALA A 475 -7.26 26.12 -7.06
C ALA A 475 -5.78 26.54 -7.04
N SER A 476 -5.05 26.17 -5.98
CA SER A 476 -3.65 26.54 -5.77
C SER A 476 -2.64 25.53 -6.33
N ASN A 477 -3.05 24.28 -6.52
CA ASN A 477 -2.19 23.17 -6.96
C ASN A 477 -2.75 22.47 -8.21
N PRO A 478 -2.14 22.68 -9.39
CA PRO A 478 -2.60 22.08 -10.65
C PRO A 478 -2.61 20.55 -10.69
N GLU A 479 -1.65 19.88 -10.04
CA GLU A 479 -1.60 18.41 -10.03
C GLU A 479 -2.73 17.81 -9.20
N TYR A 480 -3.01 18.39 -8.04
CA TYR A 480 -4.13 17.99 -7.19
C TYR A 480 -5.47 18.23 -7.90
N GLY A 481 -5.64 19.40 -8.52
CA GLY A 481 -6.83 19.69 -9.35
C GLY A 481 -7.00 18.71 -10.53
N THR A 482 -5.90 18.31 -11.17
CA THR A 482 -5.89 17.28 -12.22
C THR A 482 -6.29 15.90 -11.68
N SER A 483 -5.81 15.52 -10.49
CA SER A 483 -6.19 14.26 -9.84
C SER A 483 -7.69 14.18 -9.60
N LEU A 484 -8.26 15.21 -8.96
CA LEU A 484 -9.68 15.28 -8.64
C LEU A 484 -10.54 15.36 -9.91
N ALA A 485 -10.18 16.21 -10.88
CA ALA A 485 -10.93 16.33 -12.14
C ALA A 485 -11.03 14.99 -12.87
N ARG A 486 -9.92 14.23 -12.93
CA ARG A 486 -9.88 12.89 -13.53
C ARG A 486 -10.80 11.91 -12.81
N GLN A 487 -10.79 11.90 -11.47
CA GLN A 487 -11.65 11.02 -10.68
C GLN A 487 -13.14 11.35 -10.94
N LEU A 488 -13.50 12.63 -10.84
CA LEU A 488 -14.88 13.11 -11.05
C LEU A 488 -15.38 12.87 -12.48
N SER A 489 -14.49 12.88 -13.49
CA SER A 489 -14.88 12.65 -14.89
C SER A 489 -14.85 11.18 -15.33
N SER A 490 -14.32 10.27 -14.50
CA SER A 490 -14.05 8.87 -14.91
C SER A 490 -15.32 8.06 -15.16
N GLY A 491 -16.42 8.38 -14.45
CA GLY A 491 -17.63 7.57 -14.42
C GLY A 491 -17.50 6.27 -13.59
N ASP A 492 -16.32 6.03 -13.01
CA ASP A 492 -16.10 4.92 -12.08
C ASP A 492 -16.65 5.28 -10.69
N PRO A 493 -17.12 4.29 -9.88
CA PRO A 493 -17.51 4.53 -8.51
C PRO A 493 -16.35 5.14 -7.70
N LEU A 494 -16.61 6.27 -7.05
CA LEU A 494 -15.63 6.90 -6.17
C LEU A 494 -15.36 6.04 -4.94
N THR A 495 -14.15 6.15 -4.39
CA THR A 495 -13.77 5.41 -3.19
C THR A 495 -14.50 6.01 -1.99
N PRO A 496 -15.21 5.22 -1.16
CA PRO A 496 -15.91 5.73 0.01
C PRO A 496 -14.97 6.49 0.95
N GLY A 497 -15.36 7.72 1.29
CA GLY A 497 -14.61 8.62 2.15
C GLY A 497 -13.39 9.28 1.51
N SER A 498 -13.20 9.19 0.18
CA SER A 498 -12.15 9.95 -0.52
C SER A 498 -12.52 11.41 -0.70
N ASP A 499 -11.52 12.27 -0.92
CA ASP A 499 -11.71 13.69 -1.21
C ASP A 499 -12.64 13.90 -2.40
N ALA A 500 -12.51 13.08 -3.45
CA ALA A 500 -13.38 13.14 -4.63
C ALA A 500 -14.85 12.85 -4.30
N GLU A 501 -15.15 11.84 -3.47
CA GLU A 501 -16.54 11.52 -3.07
C GLU A 501 -17.14 12.64 -2.22
N VAL A 502 -16.38 13.11 -1.23
CA VAL A 502 -16.79 14.22 -0.34
C VAL A 502 -17.07 15.49 -1.15
N LEU A 503 -16.23 15.76 -2.14
CA LEU A 503 -16.37 16.89 -3.03
C LEU A 503 -17.54 16.73 -4.00
N GLU A 504 -17.76 15.56 -4.58
CA GLU A 504 -18.91 15.29 -5.45
C GLU A 504 -20.23 15.57 -4.70
N ASP A 505 -20.40 15.01 -3.50
CA ASP A 505 -21.59 15.24 -2.68
C ASP A 505 -21.80 16.74 -2.40
N PHE A 506 -20.73 17.43 -2.00
CA PHE A 506 -20.77 18.86 -1.73
C PHE A 506 -21.19 19.66 -2.96
N LEU A 507 -20.60 19.37 -4.13
CA LEU A 507 -20.89 20.07 -5.38
C LEU A 507 -22.32 19.82 -5.86
N GLN A 508 -22.83 18.60 -5.71
CA GLN A 508 -24.22 18.27 -6.04
C GLN A 508 -25.20 19.05 -5.17
N VAL A 509 -24.94 19.14 -3.85
CA VAL A 509 -25.76 19.95 -2.93
C VAL A 509 -25.66 21.45 -3.25
N ALA A 510 -24.47 21.94 -3.62
CA ALA A 510 -24.21 23.34 -3.93
C ALA A 510 -24.53 23.75 -5.38
N ALA A 511 -24.98 22.81 -6.23
CA ALA A 511 -25.10 22.99 -7.68
C ALA A 511 -25.94 24.21 -8.07
N ALA A 512 -27.08 24.42 -7.42
CA ALA A 512 -27.95 25.58 -7.68
C ALA A 512 -27.24 26.91 -7.38
N THR A 513 -26.51 26.99 -6.26
CA THR A 513 -25.76 28.19 -5.87
C THR A 513 -24.57 28.44 -6.80
N ILE A 514 -23.92 27.39 -7.29
CA ILE A 514 -22.80 27.49 -8.23
C ILE A 514 -23.30 27.95 -9.61
N THR A 515 -24.38 27.36 -10.11
CA THR A 515 -24.93 27.65 -11.44
C THR A 515 -25.50 29.07 -11.57
N GLU A 516 -26.01 29.67 -10.48
CA GLU A 516 -26.37 31.11 -10.45
C GLU A 516 -25.22 32.03 -10.89
N ARG A 517 -23.97 31.57 -10.74
CA ARG A 517 -22.75 32.34 -11.05
C ARG A 517 -22.22 32.14 -12.47
N PHE A 518 -22.85 31.30 -13.29
CA PHE A 518 -22.46 31.11 -14.69
C PHE A 518 -22.57 32.39 -15.54
N ARG A 519 -23.19 33.43 -14.99
CA ARG A 519 -23.38 34.73 -15.63
C ARG A 519 -22.22 35.72 -15.40
N ASP A 520 -21.26 35.39 -14.54
CA ASP A 520 -20.09 36.24 -14.29
C ASP A 520 -18.94 35.92 -15.26
N PRO A 521 -18.61 36.81 -16.22
CA PRO A 521 -17.57 36.54 -17.23
C PRO A 521 -16.18 36.28 -16.64
N ALA A 522 -15.83 36.88 -15.50
CA ALA A 522 -14.53 36.70 -14.87
C ALA A 522 -14.39 35.29 -14.27
N THR A 523 -15.42 34.83 -13.55
CA THR A 523 -15.48 33.46 -13.03
C THR A 523 -15.47 32.43 -14.17
N VAL A 524 -16.24 32.66 -15.24
CA VAL A 524 -16.28 31.74 -16.41
C VAL A 524 -14.91 31.60 -17.07
N GLN A 525 -14.19 32.71 -17.25
CA GLN A 525 -12.85 32.67 -17.85
C GLN A 525 -11.87 31.89 -16.97
N THR A 526 -11.88 32.17 -15.65
CA THR A 526 -11.00 31.49 -14.68
C THR A 526 -11.32 29.99 -14.62
N ALA A 527 -12.59 29.61 -14.57
CA ALA A 527 -13.02 28.21 -14.59
C ALA A 527 -12.57 27.49 -15.87
N ALA A 528 -12.67 28.15 -17.04
CA ALA A 528 -12.22 27.58 -18.30
C ALA A 528 -10.69 27.44 -18.37
N GLU A 529 -9.94 28.29 -17.69
CA GLU A 529 -8.48 28.18 -17.58
C GLU A 529 -8.07 27.02 -16.67
N LEU A 530 -8.65 26.91 -15.48
CA LEU A 530 -8.44 25.78 -14.58
C LEU A 530 -8.79 24.45 -15.25
N ALA A 531 -9.97 24.38 -15.88
CA ALA A 531 -10.40 23.21 -16.64
C ALA A 531 -9.46 22.83 -17.79
N ARG A 532 -8.84 23.83 -18.45
CA ARG A 532 -7.84 23.56 -19.50
C ARG A 532 -6.59 22.93 -18.90
N THR A 533 -6.13 23.44 -17.76
CA THR A 533 -4.95 22.95 -17.06
C THR A 533 -5.15 21.53 -16.57
N TRP A 534 -6.31 21.23 -15.98
CA TRP A 534 -6.58 19.93 -15.37
C TRP A 534 -6.95 18.83 -16.38
N SER A 535 -7.77 19.15 -17.39
CA SER A 535 -8.37 18.13 -18.27
C SER A 535 -8.28 18.49 -19.76
N GLY A 536 -7.49 19.50 -20.11
CA GLY A 536 -7.23 19.89 -21.49
C GLY A 536 -8.31 20.78 -22.13
N ALA A 537 -8.07 21.15 -23.40
CA ALA A 537 -8.87 22.15 -24.10
C ALA A 537 -10.34 21.76 -24.32
N ALA A 538 -10.64 20.46 -24.41
CA ALA A 538 -12.01 19.97 -24.58
C ALA A 538 -12.87 20.27 -23.34
N MET A 539 -12.31 20.06 -22.13
CA MET A 539 -13.01 20.37 -20.89
C MET A 539 -13.24 21.87 -20.72
N ALA A 540 -12.24 22.70 -21.06
CA ALA A 540 -12.39 24.15 -21.07
C ALA A 540 -13.52 24.63 -22.01
N GLN A 541 -13.73 23.94 -23.13
CA GLN A 541 -14.83 24.26 -24.03
C GLN A 541 -16.18 23.84 -23.45
N ARG A 542 -16.28 22.66 -22.82
CA ARG A 542 -17.49 22.22 -22.09
C ARG A 542 -17.92 23.22 -21.02
N VAL A 543 -16.98 23.76 -20.25
CA VAL A 543 -17.23 24.81 -19.25
C VAL A 543 -17.89 26.04 -19.88
N ARG A 544 -17.37 26.53 -21.02
CA ARG A 544 -17.95 27.69 -21.72
C ARG A 544 -19.33 27.39 -22.31
N ASP A 545 -19.50 26.20 -22.88
CA ASP A 545 -20.75 25.79 -23.49
C ASP A 545 -21.87 25.63 -22.44
N ALA A 546 -21.53 25.15 -21.25
CA ALA A 546 -22.45 25.08 -20.11
C ALA A 546 -23.02 26.46 -19.72
N CYS A 547 -22.24 27.53 -19.83
CA CYS A 547 -22.73 28.89 -19.54
C CYS A 547 -23.57 29.50 -20.67
N ALA A 548 -23.45 29.00 -21.89
CA ALA A 548 -24.20 29.48 -23.06
C ALA A 548 -25.57 28.80 -23.21
N GLY A 549 -25.77 27.64 -22.56
CA GLY A 549 -27.01 26.85 -22.62
C GLY A 549 -27.90 27.00 -21.40
N ASP A 550 -29.21 26.80 -21.57
CA ASP A 550 -30.22 26.83 -20.48
C ASP A 550 -30.34 25.45 -19.80
N ARG A 551 -29.19 24.79 -19.54
CA ARG A 551 -29.14 23.43 -18.98
C ARG A 551 -29.34 23.46 -17.48
N HIS A 552 -30.27 22.63 -17.00
CA HIS A 552 -30.59 22.47 -15.58
C HIS A 552 -29.79 21.34 -14.91
N ASP A 553 -29.15 20.48 -15.72
CA ASP A 553 -28.31 19.38 -15.25
C ASP A 553 -26.89 19.64 -15.75
N VAL A 554 -25.98 19.86 -14.81
CA VAL A 554 -24.60 20.25 -15.06
C VAL A 554 -23.69 19.20 -14.45
N ASP A 555 -22.80 18.66 -15.28
CA ASP A 555 -21.85 17.64 -14.87
C ASP A 555 -20.98 18.13 -13.69
N VAL A 556 -20.68 17.24 -12.75
CA VAL A 556 -19.95 17.56 -11.50
C VAL A 556 -18.57 18.14 -11.78
N ASP A 557 -17.90 17.68 -12.84
CA ASP A 557 -16.58 18.19 -13.25
C ASP A 557 -16.63 19.67 -13.70
N ILE A 558 -17.76 20.15 -14.24
CA ILE A 558 -17.99 21.56 -14.55
C ILE A 558 -18.26 22.34 -13.26
N LEU A 559 -19.10 21.82 -12.36
CA LEU A 559 -19.38 22.46 -11.07
C LEU A 559 -18.08 22.63 -10.25
N PHE A 560 -17.20 21.64 -10.29
CA PHE A 560 -15.88 21.67 -9.66
C PHE A 560 -15.02 22.84 -10.17
N ALA A 561 -14.89 23.00 -11.50
CA ALA A 561 -14.10 24.09 -12.09
C ALA A 561 -14.62 25.48 -11.67
N PHE A 562 -15.94 25.65 -11.57
CA PHE A 562 -16.55 26.90 -11.10
C PHE A 562 -16.34 27.15 -9.61
N ALA A 563 -16.48 26.11 -8.78
CA ALA A 563 -16.28 26.23 -7.34
C ALA A 563 -14.84 26.61 -7.00
N ALA A 564 -13.86 26.00 -7.66
CA ALA A 564 -12.44 26.34 -7.48
C ALA A 564 -12.08 27.72 -8.03
N ALA A 565 -12.62 28.11 -9.19
CA ALA A 565 -12.41 29.44 -9.77
C ALA A 565 -12.81 30.56 -8.80
N ARG A 566 -13.89 30.36 -8.04
CA ARG A 566 -14.33 31.33 -7.03
C ARG A 566 -13.28 31.54 -5.93
N LEU A 567 -12.59 30.48 -5.50
CA LEU A 567 -11.56 30.59 -4.48
C LEU A 567 -10.33 31.30 -5.04
N ALA A 568 -9.91 30.94 -6.26
CA ALA A 568 -8.79 31.58 -6.96
C ALA A 568 -9.00 33.09 -7.19
N THR A 569 -10.25 33.56 -7.35
CA THR A 569 -10.56 34.99 -7.53
C THR A 569 -10.61 35.81 -6.22
N ASN A 570 -10.63 35.16 -5.06
CA ASN A 570 -10.70 35.82 -3.74
C ASN A 570 -9.34 35.93 -3.04
N THR A 571 -8.31 35.25 -3.55
CA THR A 571 -6.89 35.43 -3.24
C THR A 571 -6.27 36.48 -4.14
#